data_AF-A0A949MTQ3-F1
#
_entry.id   AF-A0A949MTQ3-F1
#
_cell.length_a   1.000
_cell.length_b   1.000
_cell.length_c   1.000
_cell.angle_alpha   90.00
_cell.angle_beta   90.00
_cell.angle_gamma   90.00
#
_symmetry.space_group_name_H-M   'P 1'
#
loop_
_entity.id
_entity.type
_entity.pdbx_description
1 polymer ?
#
loop_
_entity_poly.entity_id
_entity_poly.type
_entity_poly.pdbx_seq_one_letter_code
_entity_poly.pdbx_strand_id
1 'polypeptide(L)'
;MSIKNGVRNWRGRNFPPKKLSSRVQNSGYLYVPTPRGRKSIHRMVCTAWYGPPPHPKSECRHLNGRKRDNRPANLRWGTTAQNFRDRQRHEPRLKLNKKRVREIRHYLCDNIPFAKIAHMYNVGYHTIYLIAQGMTWRSENCGLTLTFRQWQRDFLPHVKEVSGDTLVRLSRKAKSH
;
A
#
# COMPACT_ATOMS: atom_id res chain seq x y z
N MET A 1 13.25 -38.19 -24.96
CA MET A 1 12.85 -38.89 -23.71
C MET A 1 11.48 -38.38 -23.28
N SER A 2 10.45 -39.23 -23.37
CA SER A 2 9.05 -38.85 -23.18
C SER A 2 8.68 -38.96 -21.69
N ILE A 3 8.27 -37.86 -21.06
CA ILE A 3 7.88 -37.83 -19.64
C ILE A 3 6.47 -38.45 -19.51
N LYS A 4 6.41 -39.76 -19.23
CA LYS A 4 5.16 -40.46 -18.89
C LYS A 4 4.75 -40.12 -17.45
N ASN A 5 4.05 -39.01 -17.23
CA ASN A 5 3.55 -38.66 -15.88
C ASN A 5 2.02 -38.56 -15.85
N GLY A 6 1.34 -39.70 -15.96
CA GLY A 6 -0.06 -39.85 -15.56
C GLY A 6 -0.11 -40.27 -14.10
N VAL A 7 -0.77 -39.50 -13.23
CA VAL A 7 -1.00 -39.90 -11.84
C VAL A 7 -2.22 -40.82 -11.81
N ARG A 8 -2.00 -42.11 -11.49
CA ARG A 8 -3.08 -43.10 -11.28
C ARG A 8 -3.79 -42.82 -9.96
N ASN A 9 -5.12 -42.77 -9.97
CA ASN A 9 -5.90 -42.80 -8.74
C ASN A 9 -6.13 -44.25 -8.26
N TRP A 10 -6.67 -44.42 -7.05
CA TRP A 10 -7.03 -45.73 -6.48
C TRP A 10 -7.97 -46.57 -7.37
N ARG A 11 -8.69 -45.94 -8.31
CA ARG A 11 -9.59 -46.62 -9.27
C ARG A 11 -8.94 -46.86 -10.64
N GLY A 12 -7.62 -46.72 -10.77
CA GLY A 12 -6.89 -46.96 -12.02
C GLY A 12 -7.14 -45.96 -13.15
N ARG A 13 -7.88 -44.87 -12.92
CA ARG A 13 -8.12 -43.85 -13.96
C ARG A 13 -6.91 -42.94 -14.12
N ASN A 14 -6.51 -42.73 -15.37
CA ASN A 14 -5.52 -41.73 -15.75
C ASN A 14 -6.23 -40.40 -16.02
N PHE A 15 -5.83 -39.35 -15.30
CA PHE A 15 -6.22 -37.98 -15.63
C PHE A 15 -5.05 -37.26 -16.28
N PRO A 16 -5.26 -36.59 -17.43
CA PRO A 16 -4.22 -35.76 -18.01
C PRO A 16 -3.85 -34.62 -17.06
N PRO A 17 -2.58 -34.19 -17.02
CA PRO A 17 -2.18 -33.04 -16.23
C PRO A 17 -2.97 -31.80 -16.67
N LYS A 18 -3.66 -31.17 -15.72
CA LYS A 18 -4.45 -29.96 -15.96
C LYS A 18 -3.72 -28.74 -15.42
N LYS A 19 -3.48 -27.75 -16.27
CA LYS A 19 -3.03 -26.43 -15.83
C LYS A 19 -4.16 -25.77 -15.04
N LEU A 20 -3.93 -25.50 -13.77
CA LEU A 20 -4.93 -24.88 -12.89
C LEU A 20 -5.00 -23.38 -13.13
N SER A 21 -6.21 -22.83 -13.24
CA SER A 21 -6.43 -21.38 -13.36
C SER A 21 -6.40 -20.71 -11.98
N SER A 22 -5.60 -19.66 -11.85
CA SER A 22 -5.51 -18.87 -10.62
C SER A 22 -6.68 -17.93 -10.44
N ARG A 23 -7.07 -17.65 -9.18
CA ARG A 23 -8.06 -16.63 -8.82
C ARG A 23 -7.48 -15.63 -7.81
N VAL A 24 -7.77 -14.35 -7.98
CA VAL A 24 -7.47 -13.30 -6.99
C VAL A 24 -8.49 -13.38 -5.86
N GLN A 25 -8.04 -13.36 -4.60
CA GLN A 25 -8.91 -13.28 -3.42
C GLN A 25 -9.02 -11.83 -2.93
N ASN A 26 -9.95 -11.54 -2.01
CA ASN A 26 -10.11 -10.21 -1.38
C ASN A 26 -8.83 -9.70 -0.70
N SER A 27 -7.95 -10.61 -0.26
CA SER A 27 -6.62 -10.28 0.29
C SER A 27 -5.62 -9.76 -0.75
N GLY A 28 -5.95 -9.84 -2.05
CA GLY A 28 -5.12 -9.46 -3.18
C GLY A 28 -4.17 -10.56 -3.67
N TYR A 29 -4.07 -11.68 -2.95
CA TYR A 29 -3.21 -12.82 -3.32
C TYR A 29 -3.89 -13.75 -4.33
N LEU A 30 -3.07 -14.41 -5.15
CA LEU A 30 -3.50 -15.45 -6.08
C LEU A 30 -3.56 -16.82 -5.41
N TYR A 31 -4.64 -17.55 -5.67
CA TYR A 31 -4.87 -18.91 -5.21
C TYR A 31 -5.26 -19.82 -6.37
N VAL A 32 -4.92 -21.10 -6.25
CA VAL A 32 -5.41 -22.17 -7.12
C VAL A 32 -6.39 -23.07 -6.35
N PRO A 33 -7.52 -23.46 -6.96
CA PRO A 33 -8.40 -24.46 -6.38
C PRO A 33 -7.74 -25.84 -6.45
N THR A 34 -7.79 -26.58 -5.35
CA THR A 34 -7.33 -27.98 -5.26
C THR A 34 -8.41 -28.82 -4.61
N PRO A 35 -8.38 -30.17 -4.73
CA PRO A 35 -9.34 -31.04 -4.06
C PRO A 35 -9.36 -30.87 -2.53
N ARG A 36 -8.25 -30.44 -1.92
CA ARG A 36 -8.11 -30.18 -0.47
C ARG A 36 -8.30 -28.70 -0.13
N GLY A 37 -9.08 -27.97 -0.92
CA GLY A 37 -9.35 -26.55 -0.75
C GLY A 37 -8.42 -25.64 -1.57
N ARG A 38 -8.35 -24.36 -1.23
CA ARG A 38 -7.56 -23.37 -1.98
C ARG A 38 -6.12 -23.35 -1.47
N LYS A 39 -5.15 -23.29 -2.39
CA LYS A 39 -3.74 -23.14 -2.06
C LYS A 39 -3.19 -21.84 -2.63
N SER A 40 -2.41 -21.12 -1.83
CA SER A 40 -1.84 -19.83 -2.24
C SER A 40 -0.66 -20.05 -3.18
N ILE A 41 -0.65 -19.34 -4.31
CA ILE A 41 0.39 -19.52 -5.34
C ILE A 41 1.76 -19.13 -4.82
N HIS A 42 1.90 -17.96 -4.20
CA HIS A 42 3.18 -17.49 -3.67
C HIS A 42 3.83 -18.50 -2.72
N ARG A 43 3.07 -19.11 -1.78
CA ARG A 43 3.64 -20.15 -0.91
C ARG A 43 4.02 -21.41 -1.68
N MET A 44 3.21 -21.86 -2.65
CA MET A 44 3.55 -23.03 -3.47
C MET A 44 4.84 -22.81 -4.26
N VAL A 45 4.99 -21.64 -4.89
CA VAL A 45 6.21 -21.28 -5.62
C VAL A 45 7.40 -21.14 -4.66
N CYS A 46 7.24 -20.45 -3.54
CA CYS A 46 8.31 -20.30 -2.55
C CYS A 46 8.74 -21.65 -1.98
N THR A 47 7.79 -22.57 -1.74
CA THR A 47 8.11 -23.94 -1.32
C THR A 47 8.88 -24.71 -2.39
N ALA A 48 8.47 -24.60 -3.66
CA ALA A 48 9.11 -25.34 -4.75
C ALA A 48 10.54 -24.87 -5.06
N TRP A 49 10.86 -23.58 -4.87
CA TRP A 49 12.20 -23.03 -5.15
C TRP A 49 13.11 -22.94 -3.93
N TYR A 50 12.56 -22.71 -2.74
CA TYR A 50 13.35 -22.45 -1.52
C TYR A 50 13.09 -23.48 -0.42
N GLY A 51 12.35 -24.55 -0.71
CA GLY A 51 12.00 -25.58 0.25
C GLY A 51 10.87 -25.16 1.21
N PRO A 52 10.49 -26.06 2.14
CA PRO A 52 9.44 -25.79 3.12
C PRO A 52 9.78 -24.56 3.98
N PRO A 53 8.77 -23.91 4.59
CA PRO A 53 9.02 -22.81 5.50
C PRO A 53 9.98 -23.25 6.63
N PRO A 54 11.04 -22.47 6.93
CA PRO A 54 12.04 -22.87 7.92
C PRO A 54 11.49 -22.91 9.36
N HIS A 55 10.37 -22.22 9.61
CA HIS A 55 9.65 -22.26 10.89
C HIS A 55 8.13 -22.25 10.63
N PRO A 56 7.28 -22.82 11.50
CA PRO A 56 5.82 -22.77 11.35
C PRO A 56 5.26 -21.35 11.21
N LYS A 57 5.92 -20.37 11.82
CA LYS A 57 5.56 -18.94 11.78
C LYS A 57 6.16 -18.19 10.57
N SER A 58 6.83 -18.87 9.64
CA SER A 58 7.40 -18.22 8.47
C SER A 58 6.32 -17.75 7.50
N GLU A 59 6.47 -16.52 7.05
CA GLU A 59 5.64 -15.91 6.01
C GLU A 59 6.40 -15.90 4.69
N CYS A 60 5.68 -16.16 3.59
CA CYS A 60 6.21 -15.96 2.25
C CYS A 60 5.99 -14.50 1.87
N ARG A 61 7.09 -13.76 1.73
CA ARG A 61 7.10 -12.31 1.52
C ARG A 61 7.29 -11.98 0.04
N HIS A 62 6.71 -10.87 -0.40
CA HIS A 62 6.91 -10.31 -1.74
C HIS A 62 7.88 -9.13 -1.65
N LEU A 63 9.09 -9.28 -2.20
CA LEU A 63 10.18 -8.33 -2.03
C LEU A 63 9.93 -6.97 -2.69
N ASN A 64 8.98 -6.88 -3.63
CA ASN A 64 8.56 -5.65 -4.32
C ASN A 64 7.17 -5.13 -3.89
N GLY A 65 6.54 -5.73 -2.88
CA GLY A 65 5.18 -5.38 -2.43
C GLY A 65 4.03 -5.78 -3.37
N ARG A 66 4.31 -6.33 -4.56
CA ARG A 66 3.28 -6.71 -5.55
C ARG A 66 2.81 -8.14 -5.33
N LYS A 67 1.67 -8.32 -4.66
CA LYS A 67 1.05 -9.63 -4.32
C LYS A 67 0.75 -10.57 -5.50
N ARG A 68 0.76 -10.06 -6.72
CA ARG A 68 0.51 -10.83 -7.96
C ARG A 68 1.80 -11.25 -8.67
N ASP A 69 2.94 -10.67 -8.31
CA ASP A 69 4.24 -11.05 -8.86
C ASP A 69 4.81 -12.25 -8.08
N ASN A 70 4.44 -13.45 -8.53
CA ASN A 70 4.81 -14.72 -7.90
C ASN A 70 6.10 -15.32 -8.49
N ARG A 71 6.94 -14.53 -9.18
CA ARG A 71 8.24 -15.02 -9.67
C ARG A 71 9.11 -15.43 -8.47
N PRO A 72 9.84 -16.57 -8.52
CA PRO A 72 10.67 -17.01 -7.41
C PRO A 72 11.62 -15.93 -6.89
N ALA A 73 12.28 -15.19 -7.78
CA ALA A 73 13.18 -14.09 -7.44
C ALA A 73 12.54 -12.95 -6.62
N ASN A 74 11.21 -12.83 -6.62
CA ASN A 74 10.46 -11.85 -5.83
C ASN A 74 9.93 -12.42 -4.50
N LEU A 75 10.11 -13.71 -4.24
CA LEU A 75 9.57 -14.40 -3.08
C LEU A 75 10.67 -14.84 -2.13
N ARG A 76 10.42 -14.73 -0.81
CA ARG A 76 11.32 -15.29 0.20
C ARG A 76 10.57 -15.66 1.46
N TRP A 77 11.00 -16.73 2.13
CA TRP A 77 10.62 -16.97 3.51
C TRP A 77 11.17 -15.85 4.42
N GLY A 78 10.45 -15.56 5.49
CA GLY A 78 10.92 -14.69 6.55
C GLY A 78 9.92 -14.55 7.68
N THR A 79 10.21 -13.64 8.60
CA THR A 79 9.38 -13.40 9.77
C THR A 79 8.30 -12.34 9.47
N THR A 80 7.26 -12.31 10.29
CA THR A 80 6.23 -11.25 10.26
C THR A 80 6.85 -9.85 10.37
N ALA A 81 7.90 -9.68 11.19
CA ALA A 81 8.62 -8.40 11.31
C ALA A 81 9.31 -7.98 10.01
N GLN A 82 9.90 -8.93 9.28
CA GLN A 82 10.50 -8.66 7.98
C GLN A 82 9.43 -8.33 6.92
N ASN A 83 8.32 -9.08 6.89
CA ASN A 83 7.19 -8.80 6.00
C ASN A 83 6.61 -7.39 6.26
N PHE A 84 6.50 -7.02 7.54
CA PHE A 84 6.05 -5.70 7.94
C PHE A 84 7.01 -4.58 7.50
N ARG A 85 8.32 -4.82 7.56
CA ARG A 85 9.33 -3.89 7.03
C ARG A 85 9.24 -3.74 5.51
N ASP A 86 9.07 -4.85 4.79
CA ASP A 86 8.88 -4.84 3.33
C ASP A 86 7.63 -4.04 2.97
N ARG A 87 6.53 -4.24 3.71
CA ARG A 87 5.30 -3.45 3.55
C ARG A 87 5.57 -1.95 3.76
N GLN A 88 6.28 -1.55 4.82
CA GLN A 88 6.60 -0.15 5.05
C GLN A 88 7.44 0.48 3.94
N ARG A 89 8.35 -0.30 3.33
CA ARG A 89 9.21 0.17 2.24
C ARG A 89 8.41 0.46 0.96
N HIS A 90 7.44 -0.40 0.64
CA HIS A 90 6.69 -0.33 -0.62
C HIS A 90 5.37 0.43 -0.51
N GLU A 91 4.70 0.32 0.64
CA GLU A 91 3.46 1.00 0.96
C GLU A 91 3.62 1.71 2.31
N PRO A 92 4.11 2.96 2.33
CA PRO A 92 4.18 3.72 3.57
C PRO A 92 2.77 3.76 4.17
N ARG A 93 2.67 3.41 5.46
CA ARG A 93 1.40 3.33 6.20
C ARG A 93 0.52 4.57 6.00
N LEU A 94 1.15 5.73 5.83
CA LEU A 94 0.49 7.00 5.59
C LEU A 94 0.79 7.46 4.17
N LYS A 95 -0.25 7.90 3.45
CA LYS A 95 -0.11 8.52 2.12
C LYS A 95 0.81 9.74 2.15
N LEU A 96 0.84 10.45 3.29
CA LEU A 96 1.68 11.64 3.50
C LEU A 96 2.65 11.43 4.66
N ASN A 97 3.84 12.01 4.51
CA ASN A 97 4.87 12.09 5.54
C ASN A 97 5.47 13.51 5.56
N LYS A 98 6.35 13.81 6.52
CA LYS A 98 6.95 15.15 6.68
C LYS A 98 7.62 15.67 5.40
N LYS A 99 8.30 14.80 4.66
CA LYS A 99 8.97 15.14 3.39
C LYS A 99 7.95 15.52 2.31
N ARG A 100 6.95 14.66 2.08
CA ARG A 100 5.87 14.92 1.10
C ARG A 100 5.09 16.19 1.43
N VAL A 101 4.86 16.48 2.72
CA VAL A 101 4.16 17.70 3.13
C VAL A 101 5.00 18.94 2.85
N ARG A 102 6.31 18.88 3.04
CA ARG A 102 7.22 19.98 2.66
C ARG A 102 7.20 20.24 1.16
N GLU A 103 7.18 19.18 0.35
CA GLU A 103 7.05 19.26 -1.11
C GLU A 103 5.70 19.85 -1.52
N ILE A 104 4.60 19.40 -0.89
CA ILE A 104 3.26 19.99 -1.10
C ILE A 104 3.28 21.50 -0.84
N ARG A 105 3.90 21.94 0.27
CA ARG A 105 3.98 23.38 0.58
C ARG A 105 4.82 24.16 -0.42
N HIS A 106 5.88 23.57 -1.00
CA HIS A 106 6.60 24.18 -2.12
C HIS A 106 5.70 24.34 -3.35
N TYR A 107 5.01 23.28 -3.76
CA TYR A 107 4.09 23.36 -4.91
C TYR A 107 2.97 24.39 -4.71
N LEU A 108 2.51 24.57 -3.47
CA LEU A 108 1.54 25.61 -3.15
C LEU A 108 2.14 27.01 -3.37
N CYS A 109 3.35 27.27 -2.89
CA CYS A 109 4.07 28.52 -3.15
C CYS A 109 4.31 28.76 -4.65
N ASP A 110 4.50 27.69 -5.44
CA ASP A 110 4.61 27.75 -6.90
C ASP A 110 3.24 27.93 -7.60
N ASN A 111 2.17 28.21 -6.84
CA ASN A 111 0.80 28.40 -7.32
C ASN A 111 0.23 27.23 -8.10
N ILE A 112 0.68 26.00 -7.80
CA ILE A 112 0.09 24.80 -8.39
C ILE A 112 -1.33 24.58 -7.80
N PRO A 113 -2.36 24.36 -8.63
CA PRO A 113 -3.73 24.19 -8.15
C PRO A 113 -3.88 23.00 -7.20
N PHE A 114 -4.72 23.15 -6.17
CA PHE A 114 -4.89 22.15 -5.11
C PHE A 114 -5.34 20.79 -5.67
N ALA A 115 -6.23 20.80 -6.67
CA ALA A 115 -6.71 19.58 -7.32
C ALA A 115 -5.57 18.80 -8.00
N LYS A 116 -4.63 19.50 -8.64
CA LYS A 116 -3.46 18.87 -9.27
C LYS A 116 -2.55 18.25 -8.21
N ILE A 117 -2.29 18.96 -7.12
CA ILE A 117 -1.50 18.43 -5.99
C ILE A 117 -2.19 17.20 -5.36
N ALA A 118 -3.50 17.27 -5.15
CA ALA A 118 -4.28 16.17 -4.60
C ALA A 118 -4.16 14.91 -5.47
N HIS A 119 -4.25 15.07 -6.80
CA HIS A 119 -4.06 13.99 -7.76
C HIS A 119 -2.63 13.41 -7.71
N MET A 120 -1.59 14.28 -7.73
CA MET A 120 -0.18 13.86 -7.66
C MET A 120 0.13 13.00 -6.43
N TYR A 121 -0.50 13.30 -5.29
CA TYR A 121 -0.27 12.60 -4.03
C TYR A 121 -1.34 11.53 -3.70
N ASN A 122 -2.34 11.36 -4.56
CA ASN A 122 -3.50 10.47 -4.35
C ASN A 122 -4.19 10.69 -2.99
N VAL A 123 -4.42 11.95 -2.65
CA VAL A 123 -5.13 12.40 -1.44
C VAL A 123 -6.37 13.20 -1.82
N GLY A 124 -7.28 13.38 -0.86
CA GLY A 124 -8.45 14.21 -1.10
C GLY A 124 -8.07 15.69 -1.23
N TYR A 125 -8.84 16.45 -2.02
CA TYR A 125 -8.70 17.91 -2.13
C TYR A 125 -8.62 18.58 -0.75
N HIS A 126 -9.52 18.17 0.16
CA HIS A 126 -9.58 18.74 1.51
C HIS A 126 -8.30 18.47 2.33
N THR A 127 -7.57 17.39 2.06
CA THR A 127 -6.27 17.14 2.68
C THR A 127 -5.25 18.22 2.29
N ILE A 128 -5.20 18.59 1.01
CA ILE A 128 -4.33 19.68 0.52
C ILE A 128 -4.78 21.01 1.13
N TYR A 129 -6.08 21.28 1.16
CA TYR A 129 -6.63 22.47 1.82
C TYR A 129 -6.21 22.58 3.29
N LEU A 130 -6.32 21.51 4.09
CA LEU A 130 -5.91 21.52 5.50
C LEU A 130 -4.40 21.69 5.70
N ILE A 131 -3.58 21.22 4.75
CA ILE A 131 -2.12 21.48 4.74
C ILE A 131 -1.85 22.94 4.39
N ALA A 132 -2.57 23.45 3.38
CA ALA A 132 -2.49 24.83 2.90
C ALA A 132 -2.87 25.84 4.00
N GLN A 133 -3.89 25.54 4.80
CA GLN A 133 -4.32 26.32 5.96
C GLN A 133 -3.37 26.17 7.18
N GLY A 134 -2.43 25.23 7.16
CA GLY A 134 -1.58 24.94 8.32
C GLY A 134 -2.33 24.32 9.52
N MET A 135 -3.56 23.84 9.32
CA MET A 135 -4.36 23.15 10.34
C MET A 135 -3.83 21.74 10.62
N THR A 136 -3.10 21.16 9.66
CA THR A 136 -2.40 19.88 9.80
C THR A 136 -0.90 20.08 9.59
N TRP A 137 -0.08 19.16 10.12
CA TRP A 137 1.39 19.22 10.01
C TRP A 137 1.99 20.56 10.49
N ARG A 138 1.68 20.91 11.74
CA ARG A 138 1.95 22.21 12.39
C ARG A 138 3.41 22.49 12.77
N SER A 139 4.34 21.57 12.53
CA SER A 139 5.75 21.78 12.85
C SER A 139 6.52 22.42 11.69
N GLU A 140 7.55 23.20 12.00
CA GLU A 140 8.49 23.76 11.01
C GLU A 140 9.15 22.68 10.15
N ASN A 141 9.45 21.52 10.75
CA ASN A 141 10.07 20.38 10.06
C ASN A 141 9.21 19.82 8.91
N CYS A 142 7.95 20.27 8.77
CA CYS A 142 7.03 19.93 7.69
C CYS A 142 6.89 21.06 6.64
N GLY A 143 7.76 22.06 6.63
CA GLY A 143 7.77 23.15 5.64
C GLY A 143 6.85 24.33 5.97
N LEU A 144 6.51 24.55 7.24
CA LEU A 144 5.71 25.71 7.67
C LEU A 144 6.60 26.95 7.81
N THR A 145 7.30 27.30 6.75
CA THR A 145 8.31 28.36 6.73
C THR A 145 7.68 29.75 6.70
N LEU A 146 8.46 30.80 7.01
CA LEU A 146 8.01 32.18 6.86
C LEU A 146 7.54 32.50 5.44
N THR A 147 8.22 31.97 4.42
CA THR A 147 7.82 32.08 3.02
C THR A 147 6.44 31.49 2.75
N PHE A 148 6.15 30.31 3.31
CA PHE A 148 4.84 29.70 3.21
C PHE A 148 3.78 30.49 3.98
N ARG A 149 4.11 31.03 5.16
CA ARG A 149 3.21 31.91 5.93
C ARG A 149 2.88 33.21 5.19
N GLN A 150 3.83 33.73 4.40
CA GLN A 150 3.61 34.88 3.54
C GLN A 150 2.64 34.51 2.42
N TRP A 151 2.91 33.42 1.70
CA TRP A 151 2.00 32.89 0.68
C TRP A 151 0.57 32.65 1.20
N GLN A 152 0.42 32.12 2.43
CA GLN A 152 -0.90 31.97 3.06
C GLN A 152 -1.65 33.28 3.21
N ARG A 153 -0.96 34.38 3.54
CA ARG A 153 -1.58 35.71 3.70
C ARG A 153 -1.97 36.30 2.35
N ASP A 154 -1.18 36.04 1.33
CA ASP A 154 -1.34 36.68 0.02
C ASP A 154 -2.36 35.94 -0.86
N PHE A 155 -2.46 34.61 -0.77
CA PHE A 155 -3.19 33.79 -1.75
C PHE A 155 -4.27 32.88 -1.16
N LEU A 156 -4.26 32.63 0.15
CA LEU A 156 -5.30 31.82 0.78
C LEU A 156 -6.48 32.73 1.12
N PRO A 157 -7.72 32.43 0.70
CA PRO A 157 -8.86 33.23 1.11
C PRO A 157 -8.91 33.23 2.64
N HIS A 158 -8.84 34.43 3.24
CA HIS A 158 -9.06 34.60 4.67
C HIS A 158 -10.44 34.01 4.97
N VAL A 159 -10.44 32.87 5.65
CA VAL A 159 -11.65 32.29 6.20
C VAL A 159 -12.13 33.33 7.20
N LYS A 160 -13.12 34.17 6.81
CA LYS A 160 -13.88 35.03 7.74
C LYS A 160 -14.16 34.17 8.95
N GLU A 161 -13.68 34.60 10.12
CA GLU A 161 -13.68 33.87 11.39
C GLU A 161 -14.87 32.91 11.49
N VAL A 162 -14.65 31.64 11.09
CA VAL A 162 -15.61 30.60 11.39
C VAL A 162 -15.33 30.26 12.83
N SER A 163 -16.28 30.61 13.71
CA SER A 163 -16.21 30.38 15.15
C SER A 163 -15.59 29.02 15.47
N GLY A 164 -14.70 29.01 16.47
CA GLY A 164 -13.80 27.90 16.80
C GLY A 164 -14.48 26.53 16.96
N ASP A 165 -15.79 26.51 17.23
CA ASP A 165 -16.60 25.30 17.37
C ASP A 165 -16.78 24.49 16.08
N THR A 166 -16.77 25.14 14.92
CA THR A 166 -17.00 24.43 13.64
C THR A 166 -15.76 23.65 13.20
N LEU A 167 -14.56 24.16 13.50
CA LEU A 167 -13.28 23.53 13.13
C LEU A 167 -12.93 22.34 14.04
N VAL A 168 -13.35 22.37 15.31
CA VAL A 168 -13.17 21.24 16.23
C VAL A 168 -14.01 20.03 15.81
N ARG A 169 -15.23 20.24 15.29
CA ARG A 169 -16.10 19.17 14.79
C ARG A 169 -15.53 18.45 13.56
N LEU A 170 -14.90 19.17 12.64
CA LEU A 170 -14.30 18.59 11.43
C LEU A 170 -12.97 17.86 11.71
N SER A 171 -12.16 18.38 12.63
CA SER A 171 -10.89 17.77 13.06
C SER A 171 -11.07 16.41 13.75
N ARG A 172 -12.16 16.23 14.52
CA ARG A 172 -12.48 14.95 15.19
C ARG A 172 -12.87 13.84 14.20
N LYS A 173 -13.45 14.18 13.05
CA LYS A 173 -13.84 13.20 12.01
C LYS A 173 -12.66 12.71 11.16
N ALA A 174 -11.56 13.47 11.10
CA ALA A 174 -10.35 13.10 10.35
C ALA A 174 -9.40 12.16 11.12
N LYS A 175 -9.64 11.94 12.42
CA LYS A 175 -8.85 11.04 13.28
C LYS A 175 -9.45 9.64 13.43
N SER A 176 -10.60 9.36 12.83
CA SER A 176 -11.33 8.09 13.00
C SER A 176 -11.25 7.11 11.82
N HIS A 177 -10.28 7.25 10.91
CA HIS A 177 -10.10 6.31 9.78
C HIS A 177 -8.64 5.95 9.54
#